data_AF-A0A6V7L2D5-F1
#
_entry.id   AF-A0A6V7L2D5-F1
#
_cell.length_a   1.000
_cell.length_b   1.000
_cell.length_c   1.000
_cell.angle_alpha   90.00
_cell.angle_beta   90.00
_cell.angle_gamma   90.00
#
_symmetry.space_group_name_H-M   'P 1'
#
loop_
_entity.id
_entity.type
_entity.pdbx_description
1 polymer ?
#
loop_
_entity_poly.entity_id
_entity_poly.type
_entity_poly.pdbx_seq_one_letter_code
_entity_poly.pdbx_strand_id
1 'polypeptide(L)'
;QSSNMLNQARLKVLKVREDHVRNSLDEARKRLADIAHDRARYTEVLKLLIIQALYQLMEHNVTLRVRQIDVSLVESILGEVQDAYKKVSNKEVVLKVDQDNFLPPDSCGGVDLLAAK
;
A
#
# COMPACT_ATOMS: atom_id res chain seq x y z
N GLN A 1 7.01 9.66 -49.46
CA GLN A 1 6.78 8.37 -48.80
C GLN A 1 7.69 8.14 -47.59
N SER A 2 8.92 8.69 -47.56
CA SER A 2 9.86 8.54 -46.43
C SER A 2 9.41 9.15 -45.10
N SER A 3 8.59 10.21 -45.11
CA SER A 3 8.08 10.86 -43.89
C SER A 3 7.16 9.96 -43.05
N ASN A 4 6.33 9.15 -43.71
CA ASN A 4 5.41 8.24 -43.03
C ASN A 4 6.16 7.04 -42.41
N MET A 5 7.15 6.51 -43.14
CA MET A 5 8.01 5.43 -42.65
C MET A 5 8.86 5.86 -41.44
N LEU A 6 9.40 7.08 -41.46
CA LEU A 6 10.18 7.62 -40.33
C LEU A 6 9.31 7.83 -39.09
N ASN A 7 8.07 8.30 -39.28
CA ASN A 7 7.11 8.46 -38.19
C ASN A 7 6.69 7.10 -37.60
N GLN A 8 6.44 6.10 -38.44
CA GLN A 8 6.15 4.74 -37.98
C GLN A 8 7.31 4.12 -37.18
N ALA A 9 8.55 4.31 -37.65
CA ALA A 9 9.73 3.87 -36.92
C ALA A 9 9.84 4.56 -35.55
N ARG A 10 9.59 5.87 -35.50
CA ARG A 10 9.59 6.65 -34.24
C ARG A 10 8.51 6.17 -33.27
N LEU A 11 7.27 5.96 -33.72
CA LEU A 11 6.19 5.45 -32.89
C LEU A 11 6.49 4.04 -32.37
N LYS A 12 7.11 3.18 -33.18
CA LYS A 12 7.53 1.84 -32.76
C LYS A 12 8.58 1.90 -31.64
N VAL A 13 9.56 2.81 -31.74
CA VAL A 13 10.56 3.01 -30.68
C VAL A 13 9.92 3.51 -29.39
N LEU A 14 9.00 4.49 -29.48
CA LEU A 14 8.27 5.00 -28.32
C LEU A 14 7.45 3.89 -27.65
N LYS A 15 6.73 3.09 -28.43
CA LYS A 15 5.96 1.96 -27.93
C LYS A 15 6.83 0.94 -27.20
N VAL A 16 7.96 0.54 -27.78
CA VAL A 16 8.89 -0.41 -27.14
C VAL A 16 9.43 0.13 -25.81
N ARG A 17 9.70 1.44 -25.73
CA ARG A 17 10.14 2.07 -24.48
C ARG A 17 9.05 2.05 -23.41
N GLU A 18 7.82 2.39 -23.79
CA GLU A 18 6.67 2.36 -22.88
C GLU A 18 6.38 0.92 -22.41
N ASP A 19 6.39 -0.04 -23.33
CA ASP A 19 6.24 -1.47 -23.04
C ASP A 19 7.33 -1.95 -22.08
N HIS A 20 8.58 -1.51 -22.26
CA HIS A 20 9.67 -1.87 -21.36
C HIS A 20 9.46 -1.33 -19.94
N VAL A 21 9.11 -0.05 -19.80
CA VAL A 21 8.80 0.56 -18.48
C VAL A 21 7.62 -0.17 -17.83
N ARG A 22 6.57 -0.46 -18.59
CA ARG A 22 5.41 -1.19 -18.10
C ARG A 22 5.78 -2.59 -17.60
N ASN A 23 6.57 -3.34 -18.38
CA ASN A 23 7.03 -4.67 -17.99
C ASN A 23 7.87 -4.63 -16.70
N SER A 24 8.76 -3.64 -16.55
CA SER A 24 9.55 -3.47 -15.32
C SER A 24 8.67 -3.13 -14.11
N LEU A 25 7.64 -2.30 -14.27
CA LEU A 25 6.68 -2.01 -13.20
C LEU A 25 5.85 -3.23 -12.83
N ASP A 26 5.41 -4.01 -13.82
CA ASP A 26 4.63 -5.23 -13.60
C ASP A 26 5.47 -6.30 -12.88
N GLU A 27 6.77 -6.43 -13.21
CA GLU A 27 7.69 -7.30 -12.48
C GLU A 27 7.88 -6.85 -11.02
N ALA A 28 8.05 -5.54 -10.78
CA ALA A 28 8.16 -5.01 -9.43
C ALA A 28 6.89 -5.27 -8.60
N ARG A 29 5.70 -5.11 -9.20
CA ARG A 29 4.41 -5.42 -8.55
C ARG A 29 4.30 -6.90 -8.18
N LYS A 30 4.73 -7.80 -9.06
CA LYS A 30 4.77 -9.25 -8.76
C LYS A 30 5.65 -9.56 -7.55
N ARG A 31 6.86 -8.99 -7.51
CA ARG A 31 7.77 -9.14 -6.37
C ARG A 31 7.17 -8.60 -5.06
N LEU A 32 6.40 -7.52 -5.11
CA LEU A 32 5.68 -7.01 -3.93
C LEU A 32 4.57 -7.96 -3.49
N ALA A 33 3.82 -8.55 -4.43
CA ALA A 33 2.81 -9.55 -4.12
C ALA A 33 3.44 -10.81 -3.49
N ASP A 34 4.65 -11.20 -3.89
CA ASP A 34 5.37 -12.32 -3.28
C ASP A 34 5.67 -12.08 -1.79
N ILE A 35 5.93 -10.84 -1.37
CA ILE A 35 6.15 -10.50 0.05
C ILE A 35 4.90 -10.77 0.88
N ALA A 36 3.70 -10.58 0.31
CA ALA A 36 2.45 -10.87 1.01
C ALA A 36 2.23 -12.37 1.30
N HIS A 37 2.99 -13.26 0.64
CA HIS A 37 2.94 -14.70 0.93
C HIS A 37 3.69 -15.07 2.22
N ASP A 38 4.71 -14.29 2.61
CA ASP A 38 5.39 -14.45 3.89
C ASP A 38 4.64 -13.64 4.96
N ARG A 39 3.79 -14.34 5.72
CA ARG A 39 2.95 -13.71 6.74
C ARG A 39 3.77 -12.95 7.78
N ALA A 40 4.91 -13.46 8.22
CA ALA A 40 5.70 -12.81 9.28
C ALA A 40 6.29 -11.49 8.76
N ARG A 41 6.90 -11.54 7.57
CA ARG A 41 7.46 -10.35 6.93
C ARG A 41 6.39 -9.33 6.56
N TYR A 42 5.25 -9.79 6.04
CA TYR A 42 4.14 -8.92 5.67
C TYR A 42 3.50 -8.24 6.90
N THR A 43 3.39 -8.96 8.02
CA THR A 43 2.91 -8.39 9.29
C THR A 43 3.78 -7.23 9.75
N GLU A 44 5.11 -7.41 9.72
CA GLU A 44 6.05 -6.35 10.09
C GLU A 44 5.94 -5.14 9.18
N VAL A 45 5.83 -5.37 7.86
CA VAL A 45 5.65 -4.30 6.87
C VAL A 45 4.36 -3.52 7.15
N LEU A 46 3.23 -4.19 7.36
CA LEU A 46 1.96 -3.52 7.67
C LEU A 46 2.05 -2.72 8.96
N LYS A 47 2.65 -3.28 10.02
CA LYS A 47 2.87 -2.58 11.28
C LYS A 47 3.63 -1.26 11.08
N LEU A 48 4.74 -1.31 10.35
CA LEU A 48 5.55 -0.12 10.06
C LEU A 48 4.80 0.89 9.18
N LEU A 49 4.04 0.43 8.18
CA LEU A 49 3.24 1.31 7.32
C LEU A 49 2.14 2.03 8.10
N ILE A 50 1.45 1.33 9.01
CA ILE A 50 0.42 1.94 9.86
C ILE A 50 1.06 2.99 10.77
N ILE A 51 2.14 2.65 11.47
CA ILE A 51 2.86 3.58 12.36
C ILE A 51 3.32 4.82 11.59
N GLN A 52 3.92 4.62 10.41
CA GLN A 52 4.36 5.72 9.54
C GLN A 52 3.19 6.65 9.19
N ALA A 53 2.06 6.09 8.78
CA ALA A 53 0.90 6.88 8.41
C ALA A 53 0.29 7.59 9.63
N LEU A 54 0.30 6.99 10.83
CA LEU A 54 -0.12 7.65 12.07
C LEU A 54 0.76 8.85 12.44
N TYR A 55 2.07 8.77 12.21
CA TYR A 55 2.96 9.92 12.38
C TYR A 55 2.68 11.05 11.38
N GLN A 56 2.14 10.73 10.20
CA GLN A 56 1.74 11.74 9.22
C GLN A 56 0.39 12.36 9.55
N LEU A 57 -0.60 11.58 10.00
CA LEU A 57 -1.93 12.09 10.36
C LEU A 57 -1.91 12.89 11.67
N MET A 58 -1.26 12.38 12.72
CA MET A 58 -1.26 12.98 14.07
C MET A 58 -2.66 13.23 14.69
N GLU A 59 -3.66 12.49 14.26
CA GLU A 59 -5.05 12.59 14.73
C GLU A 59 -5.36 11.56 15.83
N HIS A 60 -6.35 11.87 16.68
CA HIS A 60 -6.74 10.97 17.77
C HIS A 60 -7.63 9.81 17.30
N ASN A 61 -8.53 10.04 16.36
CA ASN A 61 -9.44 9.01 15.84
C ASN A 61 -9.09 8.68 14.40
N VAL A 62 -8.71 7.43 14.13
CA VAL A 62 -8.29 6.99 12.81
C VAL A 62 -9.00 5.71 12.41
N THR A 63 -9.53 5.71 11.20
CA THR A 63 -10.13 4.55 10.55
C THR A 63 -9.16 3.96 9.54
N LEU A 64 -8.90 2.66 9.63
CA LEU A 64 -8.03 1.91 8.73
C LEU A 64 -8.87 1.14 7.72
N ARG A 65 -8.53 1.27 6.44
CA ARG A 65 -9.05 0.44 5.36
C ARG A 65 -7.96 -0.49 4.88
N VAL A 66 -8.28 -1.77 4.87
CA VAL A 66 -7.36 -2.85 4.48
C VAL A 66 -8.08 -3.82 3.55
N ARG A 67 -7.37 -4.77 2.95
CA ARG A 67 -8.02 -5.86 2.21
C ARG A 67 -8.75 -6.77 3.18
N GLN A 68 -9.84 -7.38 2.74
CA GLN A 68 -10.65 -8.27 3.57
C GLN A 68 -9.84 -9.43 4.19
N ILE A 69 -8.88 -9.98 3.44
CA ILE A 69 -7.98 -11.05 3.90
C ILE A 69 -7.00 -10.61 5.00
N ASP A 70 -6.71 -9.31 5.08
CA ASP A 70 -5.71 -8.74 5.99
C ASP A 70 -6.34 -8.24 7.30
N VAL A 71 -7.67 -8.21 7.41
CA VAL A 71 -8.40 -7.67 8.58
C VAL A 71 -7.95 -8.35 9.87
N SER A 72 -7.97 -9.68 9.91
CA SER A 72 -7.61 -10.44 11.10
C SER A 72 -6.13 -10.27 11.48
N LEU A 73 -5.27 -10.03 10.49
CA LEU A 73 -3.86 -9.73 10.73
C LEU A 73 -3.69 -8.35 11.35
N VAL A 74 -4.39 -7.35 10.80
CA VAL A 74 -4.33 -5.96 11.23
C VAL A 74 -4.88 -5.82 12.64
N GLU A 75 -6.03 -6.44 12.94
CA GLU A 75 -6.61 -6.47 14.30
C GLU A 75 -5.63 -7.02 15.34
N SER A 76 -4.82 -8.02 14.99
CA SER A 76 -3.83 -8.60 15.91
C SER A 76 -2.66 -7.66 16.23
N ILE A 77 -2.30 -6.75 15.30
CA ILE A 77 -1.17 -5.82 15.47
C ILE A 77 -1.59 -4.44 15.97
N LEU A 78 -2.89 -4.10 16.00
CA LEU A 78 -3.36 -2.78 16.41
C LEU A 78 -2.86 -2.39 17.82
N GLY A 79 -2.85 -3.33 18.76
CA GLY A 79 -2.35 -3.09 20.12
C GLY A 79 -0.88 -2.70 20.14
N GLU A 80 -0.03 -3.44 19.41
CA GLU A 80 1.40 -3.12 19.29
C GLU A 80 1.64 -1.77 18.63
N VAL A 81 0.85 -1.44 17.60
CA VAL A 81 0.91 -0.16 16.89
C VAL A 81 0.56 1.01 17.82
N GLN A 82 -0.52 0.88 18.60
CA GLN A 82 -0.94 1.90 19.56
C GLN A 82 0.13 2.14 20.62
N ASP A 83 0.72 1.07 21.16
CA ASP A 83 1.80 1.16 22.15
C ASP A 83 3.06 1.81 21.55
N ALA A 84 3.45 1.42 20.34
CA ALA A 84 4.60 1.99 19.64
C ALA A 84 4.39 3.50 19.36
N TYR A 85 3.21 3.88 18.89
CA TYR A 85 2.86 5.28 18.65
C TYR A 85 2.83 6.10 19.94
N LYS A 86 2.22 5.56 21.01
CA LYS A 86 2.14 6.21 22.32
C LYS A 86 3.52 6.46 22.92
N LYS A 87 4.46 5.52 22.80
CA LYS A 87 5.85 5.66 23.29
C LYS A 87 6.61 6.81 22.64
N VAL A 88 6.37 7.07 21.35
CA VAL A 88 7.11 8.09 20.58
C VAL A 88 6.40 9.43 20.61
N SER A 89 5.09 9.45 20.44
CA SER A 89 4.30 10.69 20.30
C SER A 89 3.74 11.19 21.63
N ASN A 90 3.70 10.37 22.69
CA ASN A 90 2.99 10.63 23.96
C ASN A 90 1.51 10.99 23.78
N LYS A 91 0.93 10.65 22.63
CA LYS A 91 -0.48 10.86 22.28
C LYS A 91 -1.18 9.52 22.20
N GLU A 92 -2.43 9.51 22.63
CA GLU A 92 -3.30 8.35 22.47
C GLU A 92 -3.99 8.40 21.11
N VAL A 93 -4.20 7.24 20.51
CA VAL A 93 -4.89 7.10 19.22
C VAL A 93 -5.87 5.93 19.27
N VAL A 94 -7.10 6.18 18.83
CA VAL A 94 -8.16 5.19 18.67
C VAL A 94 -8.14 4.74 17.22
N LEU A 95 -7.73 3.48 17.02
CA LEU A 95 -7.68 2.83 15.73
C LEU A 95 -8.92 1.96 15.55
N LYS A 96 -9.64 2.12 14.43
CA LYS A 96 -10.79 1.29 14.05
C LYS A 96 -10.61 0.76 12.65
N VAL A 97 -10.89 -0.52 12.40
CA VAL A 97 -10.90 -1.08 11.04
C VAL A 97 -12.27 -0.84 10.42
N ASP A 98 -12.30 -0.29 9.20
CA ASP A 98 -13.51 -0.14 8.39
C ASP A 98 -13.95 -1.54 7.91
N GLN A 99 -15.16 -1.96 8.27
CA GLN A 99 -15.74 -3.23 7.84
C GLN A 99 -16.69 -3.08 6.64
N ASP A 100 -16.99 -1.85 6.23
CA ASP A 100 -17.90 -1.57 5.12
C ASP A 100 -17.12 -1.27 3.83
N ASN A 101 -15.92 -0.70 3.95
CA ASN A 101 -15.07 -0.33 2.82
C ASN A 101 -13.68 -0.99 2.90
N PHE A 102 -13.46 -1.99 2.07
CA PHE A 102 -12.18 -2.68 1.95
C PHE A 102 -11.37 -2.17 0.75
N LEU A 103 -10.04 -2.35 0.82
CA LEU A 103 -9.19 -2.16 -0.35
C LEU A 103 -9.50 -3.23 -1.42
N PRO A 104 -9.30 -2.90 -2.72
CA PRO A 104 -9.51 -3.86 -3.80
C PRO A 104 -8.70 -5.15 -3.58
N PRO A 105 -9.28 -6.34 -3.84
CA PRO A 105 -8.59 -7.62 -3.65
C PRO A 105 -7.36 -7.75 -4.55
N ASP A 106 -7.37 -7.11 -5.71
CA ASP A 106 -6.26 -7.10 -6.68
C ASP A 106 -5.08 -6.21 -6.25
N SER A 107 -5.21 -5.46 -5.16
CA SER A 107 -4.08 -4.70 -4.60
C SER A 107 -3.02 -5.65 -4.05
N CYS A 108 -1.75 -5.30 -4.20
CA CYS A 108 -0.62 -6.05 -3.63
C CYS A 108 -0.57 -6.02 -2.10
N GLY A 109 -1.40 -5.19 -1.45
CA GLY A 109 -1.45 -5.02 0.00
C GLY A 109 -1.55 -3.54 0.39
N GLY A 110 -1.18 -3.25 1.64
CA GLY A 110 -1.15 -1.90 2.18
C GLY A 110 -2.36 -1.54 3.05
N VAL A 111 -2.41 -0.27 3.44
CA VAL A 111 -3.40 0.29 4.36
C VAL A 111 -3.70 1.73 3.96
N ASP A 112 -4.96 2.11 3.94
CA ASP A 112 -5.39 3.50 3.86
C ASP A 112 -5.86 3.97 5.24
N LEU A 113 -5.38 5.12 5.69
CA LEU A 113 -5.78 5.73 6.96
C LEU A 113 -6.64 6.97 6.68
N LEU A 114 -7.76 7.06 7.39
CA LEU A 114 -8.69 8.18 7.32
C LEU A 114 -8.83 8.77 8.72
N ALA A 115 -8.67 10.09 8.82
CA ALA A 115 -9.02 10.80 10.04
C ALA A 115 -10.54 10.76 10.21
N ALA A 116 -11.01 10.18 11.31
CA ALA A 116 -12.41 10.27 11.68
C ALA A 116 -12.61 11.62 12.39
N LYS A 117 -13.59 12.39 11.91
CA LYS A 117 -14.00 13.67 12.52
C LYS A 117 -14.54 13.48 13.93
#